data_AF-A0A0W0YQ52-F1
#
_entry.id   AF-A0A0W0YQ52-F1
#
_cell.length_a   1.000
_cell.length_b   1.000
_cell.length_c   1.000
_cell.angle_alpha   90.00
_cell.angle_beta   90.00
_cell.angle_gamma   90.00
#
_symmetry.space_group_name_H-M   'P 1'
#
loop_
_entity.id
_entity.type
_entity.pdbx_description
1 polymer ?
#
loop_
_entity_poly.entity_id
_entity_poly.type
_entity_poly.pdbx_seq_one_letter_code
_entity_poly.pdbx_strand_id
1 'polypeptide(L)'
;MAIRTFQKAVVYLKEIQDIGLFGVMTDARLFAMFSGSPLYYIMFPFIAILLTILAAINGYQLATANNKNFDKSFALIVSVVSAICSSVSLYGAVIATAMGVTFAAGSWFFLTGVSLAGLHQIVMLGLNLYRAYESRFDPVQRMHHIQAALSNLFVLGLLTSIVGAIVFVILTPAAPVLGTACAIAAVAFTVAAMIWQLTPYNWKQAIKDFLHLGKPELTEQPVDEHVSELVDGAEVNLSGKPEHYTRLFSHTDYGTQVRRMNPDEGKTYLEQAINNKIIRLNVNKSHLDEKDQQKMDLLTRLLDSLKDKKIISREDLLTQYPLVFQSFWAEKGEVEQLFDAVSLWQDKVSLNHIPVQSNYSQALNP
;
A
#
# COMPACT_ATOMS: atom_id res chain seq x y z
N MET A 1 12.50 0.32 -11.54
CA MET A 1 13.15 1.35 -10.70
C MET A 1 12.87 2.77 -11.23
N ALA A 2 13.13 3.07 -12.50
CA ALA A 2 12.93 4.39 -13.12
C ALA A 2 11.53 5.00 -12.91
N ILE A 3 10.45 4.22 -13.08
CA ILE A 3 9.07 4.71 -12.96
C ILE A 3 8.75 5.19 -11.53
N ARG A 4 9.26 4.51 -10.50
CA ARG A 4 9.05 4.94 -9.10
C ARG A 4 9.79 6.23 -8.79
N THR A 5 10.99 6.41 -9.35
CA THR A 5 11.75 7.67 -9.23
C THR A 5 11.04 8.81 -9.94
N PHE A 6 10.52 8.55 -11.15
CA PHE A 6 9.74 9.53 -11.90
C PHE A 6 8.46 9.92 -11.16
N GLN A 7 7.69 8.95 -10.64
CA GLN A 7 6.50 9.22 -9.84
C GLN A 7 6.81 10.12 -8.64
N LYS A 8 7.90 9.86 -7.91
CA LYS A 8 8.34 10.72 -6.80
C LYS A 8 8.63 12.14 -7.25
N ALA A 9 9.31 12.32 -8.39
CA ALA A 9 9.60 13.64 -8.93
C ALA A 9 8.31 14.40 -9.30
N VAL A 10 7.34 13.73 -9.92
CA VAL A 10 6.05 14.35 -10.27
C VAL A 10 5.26 14.73 -9.00
N VAL A 11 5.23 13.85 -7.99
CA VAL A 11 4.60 14.14 -6.68
C VAL A 11 5.28 15.34 -6.01
N TYR A 12 6.61 15.40 -6.00
CA TYR A 12 7.36 16.50 -5.42
C TYR A 12 7.08 17.84 -6.11
N LEU A 13 7.06 17.85 -7.45
CA LEU A 13 6.68 19.04 -8.21
C LEU A 13 5.25 19.47 -7.90
N LYS A 14 4.32 18.52 -7.80
CA LYS A 14 2.93 18.79 -7.43
C LYS A 14 2.81 19.39 -6.03
N GLU A 15 3.54 18.84 -5.05
CA GLU A 15 3.57 19.38 -3.67
C GLU A 15 4.09 20.83 -3.63
N ILE A 16 5.09 21.17 -4.46
CA ILE A 16 5.55 22.57 -4.59
C ILE A 16 4.44 23.47 -5.15
N GLN A 17 3.73 23.02 -6.19
CA GLN A 17 2.63 23.79 -6.77
C GLN A 17 1.47 23.98 -5.78
N ASP A 18 1.16 22.95 -4.99
CA ASP A 18 0.16 23.03 -3.94
C ASP A 18 0.54 24.05 -2.86
N ILE A 19 1.81 24.06 -2.42
CA ILE A 19 2.30 25.07 -1.47
C ILE A 19 2.12 26.48 -2.04
N GLY A 20 2.46 26.69 -3.32
CA GLY A 20 2.24 27.96 -3.99
C GLY A 20 0.77 28.36 -4.04
N LEU A 21 -0.10 27.43 -4.47
CA LEU A 21 -1.54 27.62 -4.57
C LEU A 21 -2.18 27.96 -3.21
N PHE A 22 -1.97 27.11 -2.21
CA PHE A 22 -2.59 27.30 -0.90
C PHE A 22 -1.92 28.45 -0.15
N GLY A 23 -0.65 28.73 -0.42
CA GLY A 23 0.04 29.93 0.06
C GLY A 23 -0.64 31.22 -0.39
N VAL A 24 -0.97 31.36 -1.68
CA VAL A 24 -1.70 32.54 -2.17
C VAL A 24 -3.17 32.56 -1.71
N MET A 25 -3.76 31.42 -1.37
CA MET A 25 -5.11 31.33 -0.78
C MET A 25 -5.18 31.69 0.70
N THR A 26 -4.03 31.93 1.38
CA THR A 26 -4.02 32.37 2.78
C THR A 26 -4.60 33.77 2.98
N ASP A 27 -4.61 34.60 1.94
CA ASP A 27 -5.24 35.92 1.97
C ASP A 27 -6.02 36.12 0.67
N ALA A 28 -7.29 36.55 0.77
CA ALA A 28 -8.14 36.82 -0.38
C ALA A 28 -7.55 37.88 -1.33
N ARG A 29 -6.80 38.85 -0.80
CA ARG A 29 -6.10 39.87 -1.60
C ARG A 29 -4.95 39.26 -2.39
N LEU A 30 -4.17 38.38 -1.77
CA LEU A 30 -3.09 37.66 -2.45
C LEU A 30 -3.66 36.75 -3.53
N PHE A 31 -4.76 36.06 -3.25
CA PHE A 31 -5.44 35.21 -4.22
C PHE A 31 -6.00 36.02 -5.41
N ALA A 32 -6.56 37.20 -5.15
CA ALA A 32 -7.04 38.11 -6.20
C ALA A 32 -5.89 38.64 -7.08
N MET A 33 -4.78 39.08 -6.46
CA MET A 33 -3.57 39.50 -7.19
C MET A 33 -3.00 38.35 -8.03
N PHE A 34 -2.94 37.15 -7.46
CA PHE A 34 -2.51 35.95 -8.15
C PHE A 34 -3.41 35.65 -9.36
N SER A 35 -4.73 35.71 -9.20
CA SER A 35 -5.70 35.46 -10.27
C SER A 35 -5.60 36.45 -11.43
N GLY A 36 -5.15 37.68 -11.18
CA GLY A 36 -4.85 38.67 -12.21
C GLY A 36 -3.45 38.55 -12.84
N SER A 37 -2.60 37.64 -12.35
CA SER A 37 -1.21 37.54 -12.76
C SER A 37 -0.99 36.50 -13.88
N PRO A 38 0.08 36.64 -14.70
CA PRO A 38 0.47 35.60 -15.66
C PRO A 38 0.74 34.23 -15.02
N LEU A 39 1.11 34.19 -13.74
CA LEU A 39 1.37 32.94 -13.01
C LEU A 39 0.10 32.08 -12.90
N TYR A 40 -1.08 32.68 -12.84
CA TYR A 40 -2.36 31.97 -12.86
C TYR A 40 -2.50 31.07 -14.07
N TYR A 41 -2.19 31.61 -15.25
CA TYR A 41 -2.28 30.93 -16.55
C TYR A 41 -1.25 29.82 -16.74
N ILE A 42 -0.22 29.77 -15.89
CA ILE A 42 0.85 28.75 -15.96
C ILE A 42 0.61 27.70 -14.87
N MET A 43 0.40 28.13 -13.63
CA MET A 43 0.33 27.28 -12.45
C MET A 43 -0.85 26.31 -12.51
N PHE A 44 -2.04 26.78 -12.88
CA PHE A 44 -3.26 25.97 -12.88
C PHE A 44 -3.21 24.85 -13.95
N PRO A 45 -2.87 25.14 -15.21
CA PRO A 45 -2.65 24.10 -16.22
C PRO A 45 -1.53 23.14 -15.81
N PHE A 46 -0.46 23.64 -15.18
CA PHE A 46 0.65 22.78 -14.77
C PHE A 46 0.24 21.79 -13.67
N ILE A 47 -0.53 22.23 -12.66
CA ILE A 47 -1.11 21.32 -11.65
C ILE A 47 -2.00 20.26 -12.31
N ALA A 48 -2.85 20.65 -13.26
CA ALA A 48 -3.71 19.72 -13.97
C ALA A 48 -2.88 18.65 -14.73
N ILE A 49 -1.84 19.06 -15.45
CA ILE A 49 -0.92 18.14 -16.15
C ILE A 49 -0.27 17.16 -15.16
N LEU A 50 0.23 17.64 -14.03
CA LEU A 50 0.86 16.77 -13.02
C LEU A 50 -0.13 15.72 -12.49
N LEU A 51 -1.39 16.10 -12.25
CA LEU A 51 -2.44 15.17 -11.83
C LEU A 51 -2.78 14.14 -12.91
N THR A 52 -2.83 14.54 -14.18
CA THR A 52 -3.02 13.62 -15.31
C THR A 52 -1.86 12.64 -15.45
N ILE A 53 -0.61 13.10 -15.28
CA ILE A 53 0.57 12.23 -15.28
C ILE A 53 0.50 11.23 -14.12
N LEU A 54 0.10 11.66 -12.91
CA LEU A 54 -0.11 10.75 -11.78
C LEU A 54 -1.16 9.68 -12.09
N ALA A 55 -2.28 10.06 -12.70
CA ALA A 55 -3.32 9.11 -13.11
C ALA A 55 -2.80 8.10 -14.15
N ALA A 56 -2.01 8.56 -15.12
CA ALA A 56 -1.37 7.70 -16.11
C ALA A 56 -0.36 6.73 -15.47
N ILE A 57 0.44 7.19 -14.50
CA ILE A 57 1.37 6.34 -13.75
C ILE A 57 0.60 5.27 -12.96
N ASN A 58 -0.48 5.65 -12.27
CA ASN A 58 -1.32 4.70 -11.54
C ASN A 58 -1.95 3.67 -12.50
N GLY A 59 -2.37 4.11 -13.70
CA GLY A 59 -2.89 3.23 -14.75
C GLY A 59 -1.85 2.24 -15.25
N TYR A 60 -0.64 2.71 -15.51
CA TYR A 60 0.49 1.87 -15.88
C TYR A 60 0.84 0.86 -14.78
N GLN A 61 0.86 1.28 -13.51
CA GLN A 61 1.14 0.41 -12.37
C GLN A 61 0.08 -0.68 -12.20
N LEU A 62 -1.20 -0.37 -12.43
CA LEU A 62 -2.26 -1.38 -12.42
C LEU A 62 -2.16 -2.33 -13.63
N ALA A 63 -1.87 -1.80 -14.82
CA ALA A 63 -1.74 -2.59 -16.04
C ALA A 63 -0.59 -3.61 -15.96
N THR A 64 0.51 -3.23 -15.31
CA THR A 64 1.71 -4.05 -15.12
C THR A 64 1.74 -4.81 -13.79
N ALA A 65 0.72 -4.67 -12.95
CA ALA A 65 0.67 -5.37 -11.67
C ALA A 65 0.34 -6.86 -11.86
N ASN A 66 1.16 -7.72 -11.27
CA ASN A 66 0.88 -9.17 -11.16
C ASN A 66 -0.43 -9.44 -10.41
N ASN A 67 -0.73 -8.65 -9.37
CA ASN A 67 -2.01 -8.70 -8.65
C ASN A 67 -2.79 -7.39 -8.84
N LYS A 68 -3.97 -7.47 -9.47
CA LYS A 68 -4.90 -6.36 -9.69
C LYS A 68 -5.94 -6.33 -8.57
N ASN A 69 -5.49 -5.94 -7.39
CA ASN A 69 -6.34 -5.89 -6.20
C ASN A 69 -7.25 -4.65 -6.15
N PHE A 70 -8.18 -4.66 -5.20
CA PHE A 70 -9.09 -3.55 -4.89
C PHE A 70 -8.32 -2.26 -4.63
N ASP A 71 -7.26 -2.32 -3.82
CA ASP A 71 -6.48 -1.14 -3.44
C ASP A 71 -5.94 -0.39 -4.68
N LYS A 72 -5.31 -1.09 -5.63
CA LYS A 72 -4.78 -0.48 -6.86
C LYS A 72 -5.89 -0.04 -7.82
N SER A 73 -6.96 -0.83 -7.93
CA SER A 73 -8.08 -0.55 -8.83
C SER A 73 -8.86 0.69 -8.37
N PHE A 74 -9.15 0.78 -7.07
CA PHE A 74 -9.84 1.91 -6.47
C PHE A 74 -8.99 3.17 -6.50
N ALA A 75 -7.68 3.05 -6.23
CA ALA A 75 -6.73 4.16 -6.39
C ALA A 75 -6.70 4.69 -7.83
N LEU A 76 -6.75 3.82 -8.85
CA LEU A 76 -6.82 4.26 -10.25
C LEU A 76 -8.12 5.02 -10.54
N ILE A 77 -9.27 4.45 -10.18
CA ILE A 77 -10.58 5.06 -10.44
C ILE A 77 -10.64 6.46 -9.83
N VAL A 78 -10.26 6.58 -8.56
CA VAL A 78 -10.22 7.85 -7.84
C VAL A 78 -9.24 8.81 -8.50
N SER A 79 -8.02 8.35 -8.83
CA SER A 79 -7.01 9.19 -9.47
C SER A 79 -7.47 9.72 -10.83
N VAL A 80 -8.16 8.92 -11.65
CA VAL A 80 -8.67 9.33 -12.97
C VAL A 80 -9.80 10.34 -12.80
N VAL A 81 -10.79 10.05 -11.95
CA VAL A 81 -11.91 10.96 -11.72
C VAL A 81 -11.43 12.29 -11.12
N SER A 82 -10.55 12.24 -10.12
CA SER A 82 -9.93 13.45 -9.56
C SER A 82 -9.15 14.22 -10.61
N ALA A 83 -8.36 13.56 -11.48
CA ALA A 83 -7.64 14.24 -12.55
C ALA A 83 -8.58 14.91 -13.57
N ILE A 84 -9.70 14.26 -13.94
CA ILE A 84 -10.71 14.84 -14.83
C ILE A 84 -11.35 16.06 -14.17
N CYS A 85 -11.83 15.93 -12.93
CA CYS A 85 -12.44 17.03 -12.19
C CYS A 85 -11.48 18.22 -12.01
N SER A 86 -10.24 17.96 -11.60
CA SER A 86 -9.22 18.99 -11.47
C SER A 86 -8.86 19.62 -12.82
N SER A 87 -8.81 18.85 -13.91
CA SER A 87 -8.56 19.40 -15.25
C SER A 87 -9.69 20.31 -15.70
N VAL A 88 -10.95 19.86 -15.59
CA VAL A 88 -12.12 20.68 -15.92
C VAL A 88 -12.13 21.96 -15.09
N SER A 89 -11.84 21.85 -13.79
CA SER A 89 -11.75 23.00 -12.90
C SER A 89 -10.65 23.98 -13.31
N LEU A 90 -9.40 23.53 -13.36
CA LEU A 90 -8.22 24.39 -13.50
C LEU A 90 -8.09 24.96 -14.92
N TYR A 91 -8.29 24.13 -15.96
CA TYR A 91 -8.32 24.64 -17.34
C TYR A 91 -9.56 25.48 -17.62
N GLY A 92 -10.73 25.06 -17.12
CA GLY A 92 -11.96 25.81 -17.28
C GLY A 92 -11.88 27.19 -16.64
N ALA A 93 -11.24 27.30 -15.46
CA ALA A 93 -11.01 28.58 -14.81
C ALA A 93 -10.11 29.49 -15.65
N VAL A 94 -9.01 28.97 -16.19
CA VAL A 94 -8.11 29.72 -17.08
C VAL A 94 -8.82 30.20 -18.35
N ILE A 95 -9.55 29.31 -19.03
CA ILE A 95 -10.29 29.65 -20.26
C ILE A 95 -11.35 30.71 -19.98
N ALA A 96 -12.11 30.55 -18.89
CA ALA A 96 -13.14 31.50 -18.51
C ALA A 96 -12.56 32.88 -18.20
N THR A 97 -11.48 32.95 -17.41
CA THR A 97 -10.79 34.21 -17.14
C THR A 97 -10.28 34.87 -18.42
N ALA A 98 -9.71 34.10 -19.36
CA ALA A 98 -9.27 34.62 -20.66
C ALA A 98 -10.42 35.17 -21.51
N MET A 99 -11.62 34.60 -21.37
CA MET A 99 -12.85 35.08 -22.03
C MET A 99 -13.57 36.20 -21.25
N GLY A 100 -13.04 36.63 -20.10
CA GLY A 100 -13.66 37.64 -19.26
C GLY A 100 -14.94 37.17 -18.55
N VAL A 101 -15.14 35.86 -18.41
CA VAL A 101 -16.30 35.26 -17.74
C VAL A 101 -15.88 34.49 -16.48
N THR A 102 -16.81 34.34 -15.53
CA THR A 102 -16.56 33.60 -14.29
C THR A 102 -16.97 32.14 -14.43
N PHE A 103 -16.05 31.20 -14.20
CA PHE A 103 -16.38 29.77 -14.18
C PHE A 103 -16.84 29.32 -12.78
N ALA A 104 -18.09 29.63 -12.44
CA ALA A 104 -18.67 29.29 -11.12
C ALA A 104 -18.63 27.79 -10.79
N ALA A 105 -18.75 26.92 -11.80
CA ALA A 105 -18.70 25.47 -11.61
C ALA A 105 -17.28 24.94 -11.31
N GLY A 106 -16.23 25.70 -11.59
CA GLY A 106 -14.84 25.25 -11.44
C GLY A 106 -14.51 24.85 -10.01
N SER A 107 -14.91 25.66 -9.03
CA SER A 107 -14.67 25.40 -7.62
C SER A 107 -15.39 24.13 -7.14
N TRP A 108 -16.56 23.83 -7.69
CA TRP A 108 -17.31 22.60 -7.40
C TRP A 108 -16.61 21.37 -7.96
N PHE A 109 -16.12 21.42 -9.21
CA PHE A 109 -15.32 20.32 -9.76
C PHE A 109 -14.05 20.09 -8.94
N PHE A 110 -13.37 21.15 -8.51
CA PHE A 110 -12.18 21.01 -7.66
C PHE A 110 -12.53 20.36 -6.31
N LEU A 111 -13.59 20.85 -5.67
CA LEU A 111 -14.09 20.28 -4.43
C LEU A 111 -14.46 18.80 -4.58
N THR A 112 -15.15 18.40 -5.65
CA THR A 112 -15.51 17.01 -5.92
C THR A 112 -14.28 16.12 -6.08
N GLY A 113 -13.28 16.58 -6.84
CA GLY A 113 -12.04 15.83 -7.06
C GLY A 113 -11.27 15.59 -5.76
N VAL A 114 -11.16 16.61 -4.91
CA VAL A 114 -10.49 16.49 -3.59
C VAL A 114 -11.32 15.67 -2.61
N SER A 115 -12.65 15.85 -2.58
CA SER A 115 -13.55 15.10 -1.69
C SER A 115 -13.56 13.62 -2.01
N LEU A 116 -13.51 13.24 -3.29
CA LEU A 116 -13.40 11.84 -3.71
C LEU A 116 -12.07 11.21 -3.26
N ALA A 117 -10.96 11.97 -3.36
CA ALA A 117 -9.69 11.54 -2.79
C ALA A 117 -9.78 11.38 -1.26
N GLY A 118 -10.52 12.26 -0.57
CA GLY A 118 -10.79 12.14 0.87
C GLY A 118 -11.56 10.87 1.21
N LEU A 119 -12.63 10.57 0.46
CA LEU A 119 -13.40 9.34 0.60
C LEU A 119 -12.53 8.10 0.41
N HIS A 120 -11.66 8.11 -0.60
CA HIS A 120 -10.68 7.04 -0.81
C HIS A 120 -9.79 6.82 0.42
N GLN A 121 -9.26 7.89 1.02
CA GLN A 121 -8.43 7.78 2.22
C GLN A 121 -9.21 7.28 3.43
N ILE A 122 -10.48 7.65 3.58
CA ILE A 122 -11.36 7.12 4.64
C ILE A 122 -11.54 5.60 4.48
N VAL A 123 -11.83 5.14 3.26
CA VAL A 123 -11.97 3.71 2.97
C VAL A 123 -10.65 2.97 3.27
N MET A 124 -9.52 3.49 2.80
CA MET A 124 -8.21 2.87 3.04
C MET A 124 -7.80 2.90 4.52
N LEU A 125 -8.15 3.95 5.26
CA LEU A 125 -7.97 4.04 6.70
C LEU A 125 -8.76 2.92 7.40
N GLY A 126 -10.06 2.79 7.09
CA GLY A 126 -10.93 1.76 7.65
C GLY A 126 -10.44 0.35 7.32
N LEU A 127 -10.05 0.10 6.06
CA LEU A 127 -9.51 -1.19 5.64
C LEU A 127 -8.20 -1.53 6.35
N ASN A 128 -7.28 -0.57 6.50
CA ASN A 128 -6.02 -0.82 7.20
C ASN A 128 -6.22 -1.04 8.70
N LEU A 129 -7.16 -0.33 9.35
CA LEU A 129 -7.51 -0.59 10.74
C LEU A 129 -8.16 -1.97 10.91
N TYR A 130 -9.02 -2.37 9.97
CA TYR A 130 -9.61 -3.70 9.97
C TYR A 130 -8.57 -4.81 9.76
N ARG A 131 -7.65 -4.64 8.80
CA ARG A 131 -6.52 -5.56 8.58
C ARG A 131 -5.60 -5.64 9.81
N ALA A 132 -5.33 -4.51 10.47
CA ALA A 132 -4.56 -4.49 11.72
C ALA A 132 -5.29 -5.19 12.87
N TYR A 133 -6.63 -5.07 12.91
CA TYR A 133 -7.47 -5.78 13.87
C TYR A 133 -7.48 -7.28 13.62
N GLU A 134 -7.45 -7.74 12.37
CA GLU A 134 -7.39 -9.16 12.05
C GLU A 134 -6.01 -9.75 12.35
N SER A 135 -4.90 -9.08 12.02
CA SER A 135 -3.53 -9.58 12.24
C SER A 135 -3.05 -9.54 13.71
N ARG A 136 -3.91 -9.80 14.71
CA ARG A 136 -3.56 -9.60 16.13
C ARG A 136 -2.33 -10.38 16.59
N PHE A 137 -2.16 -11.58 16.04
CA PHE A 137 -1.13 -12.52 16.44
C PHE A 137 0.12 -12.46 15.55
N ASP A 138 0.14 -11.58 14.54
CA ASP A 138 1.35 -11.22 13.79
C ASP A 138 1.67 -9.74 14.06
N PRO A 139 2.57 -9.46 15.02
CA PRO A 139 2.85 -8.10 15.44
C PRO A 139 3.54 -7.27 14.34
N VAL A 140 4.24 -7.91 13.40
CA VAL A 140 4.92 -7.23 12.28
C VAL A 140 3.89 -6.80 11.24
N GLN A 141 2.96 -7.69 10.86
CA GLN A 141 1.90 -7.41 9.92
C GLN A 141 0.91 -6.38 10.48
N ARG A 142 0.52 -6.52 11.76
CA ARG A 142 -0.31 -5.53 12.46
C ARG A 142 0.32 -4.15 12.45
N MET A 143 1.60 -4.04 12.80
CA MET A 143 2.28 -2.74 12.82
C MET A 143 2.39 -2.12 11.41
N HIS A 144 2.58 -2.94 10.38
CA HIS A 144 2.56 -2.46 8.99
C HIS A 144 1.22 -1.79 8.64
N HIS A 145 0.10 -2.42 8.99
CA HIS A 145 -1.23 -1.87 8.73
C HIS A 145 -1.54 -0.64 9.60
N ILE A 146 -1.07 -0.58 10.85
CA ILE A 146 -1.17 0.61 11.70
C ILE A 146 -0.40 1.79 11.08
N GLN A 147 0.83 1.57 10.63
CA GLN A 147 1.62 2.61 9.94
C GLN A 147 0.90 3.11 8.67
N ALA A 148 0.30 2.20 7.90
CA ALA A 148 -0.47 2.56 6.71
C ALA A 148 -1.75 3.34 7.06
N ALA A 149 -2.46 2.96 8.13
CA ALA A 149 -3.61 3.69 8.64
C ALA A 149 -3.23 5.12 9.07
N LEU A 150 -2.15 5.29 9.82
CA LEU A 150 -1.65 6.62 10.21
C LEU A 150 -1.25 7.47 9.00
N SER A 151 -0.63 6.85 7.98
CA SER A 151 -0.33 7.54 6.72
C SER A 151 -1.61 8.02 6.02
N ASN A 152 -2.65 7.19 5.96
CA ASN A 152 -3.93 7.58 5.36
C ASN A 152 -4.62 8.69 6.17
N LEU A 153 -4.53 8.64 7.51
CA LEU A 153 -5.07 9.67 8.39
C LEU A 153 -4.35 11.02 8.20
N PHE A 154 -3.03 11.00 8.04
CA PHE A 154 -2.25 12.20 7.73
C PHE A 154 -2.69 12.83 6.40
N VAL A 155 -2.82 12.01 5.34
CA VAL A 155 -3.31 12.48 4.04
C VAL A 155 -4.76 12.98 4.12
N LEU A 156 -5.60 12.34 4.93
CA LEU A 156 -6.97 12.80 5.17
C LEU A 156 -6.97 14.20 5.80
N GLY A 157 -6.12 14.46 6.80
CA GLY A 157 -5.97 15.80 7.40
C GLY A 157 -5.54 16.87 6.40
N LEU A 158 -4.61 16.55 5.50
CA LEU A 158 -4.24 17.42 4.37
C LEU A 158 -5.45 17.70 3.46
N LEU A 159 -6.16 16.66 3.01
CA LEU A 159 -7.30 16.80 2.11
C LEU A 159 -8.46 17.57 2.75
N THR A 160 -8.74 17.36 4.04
CA THR A 160 -9.74 18.13 4.79
C THR A 160 -9.35 19.61 4.86
N SER A 161 -8.07 19.91 5.06
CA SER A 161 -7.56 21.29 5.03
C SER A 161 -7.75 21.94 3.66
N ILE A 162 -7.45 21.21 2.57
CA ILE A 162 -7.69 21.67 1.20
C ILE A 162 -9.18 21.91 0.94
N VAL A 163 -10.06 20.97 1.33
CA VAL A 163 -11.51 21.13 1.23
C VAL A 163 -11.98 22.38 1.97
N GLY A 164 -11.52 22.58 3.20
CA GLY A 164 -11.82 23.79 3.98
C GLY A 164 -11.35 25.07 3.30
N ALA A 165 -10.15 25.07 2.71
CA ALA A 165 -9.64 26.21 1.96
C ALA A 165 -10.51 26.52 0.73
N ILE A 166 -10.87 25.50 -0.07
CA ILE A 166 -11.74 25.68 -1.24
C ILE A 166 -13.12 26.23 -0.81
N VAL A 167 -13.71 25.64 0.22
CA VAL A 167 -15.03 26.03 0.72
C VAL A 167 -14.99 27.46 1.22
N PHE A 168 -14.14 27.79 2.19
CA PHE A 168 -14.18 29.09 2.87
C PHE A 168 -13.46 30.22 2.15
N VAL A 169 -12.56 29.94 1.19
CA VAL A 169 -11.89 30.98 0.39
C VAL A 169 -12.61 31.22 -0.94
N ILE A 170 -13.13 30.16 -1.58
CA ILE A 170 -13.66 30.27 -2.95
C ILE A 170 -15.20 30.18 -2.99
N LEU A 171 -15.81 29.21 -2.32
CA LEU A 171 -17.26 28.96 -2.43
C LEU A 171 -18.10 29.83 -1.47
N THR A 172 -17.66 29.98 -0.23
CA THR A 172 -18.37 30.66 0.86
C THR A 172 -17.40 31.55 1.66
N PRO A 173 -17.02 32.72 1.11
CA PRO A 173 -16.10 33.67 1.77
C PRO A 173 -16.70 34.39 2.99
N ALA A 174 -17.72 33.79 3.64
CA ALA A 174 -18.35 34.30 4.85
C ALA A 174 -17.46 34.14 6.10
N ALA A 175 -16.47 33.24 6.06
CA ALA A 175 -15.55 32.97 7.16
C ALA A 175 -14.07 32.99 6.71
N PRO A 176 -13.53 34.18 6.34
CA PRO A 176 -12.19 34.30 5.77
C PRO A 176 -11.08 33.82 6.72
N VAL A 177 -11.27 33.95 8.03
CA VAL A 177 -10.33 33.44 9.05
C VAL A 177 -10.23 31.91 9.00
N LEU A 178 -11.36 31.22 8.81
CA LEU A 178 -11.38 29.76 8.66
C LEU A 178 -10.71 29.35 7.34
N GLY A 179 -10.99 30.05 6.25
CA GLY A 179 -10.32 29.83 4.96
C GLY A 179 -8.80 29.99 5.06
N THR A 180 -8.34 31.04 5.73
CA THR A 180 -6.92 31.30 6.01
C THR A 180 -6.29 30.17 6.84
N ALA A 181 -6.95 29.77 7.93
CA ALA A 181 -6.47 28.69 8.80
C ALA A 181 -6.35 27.36 8.04
N CYS A 182 -7.35 27.02 7.22
CA CYS A 182 -7.35 25.83 6.37
C CYS A 182 -6.25 25.89 5.30
N ALA A 183 -6.04 27.04 4.65
CA ALA A 183 -4.98 27.21 3.67
C ALA A 183 -3.58 27.06 4.30
N ILE A 184 -3.34 27.68 5.46
CA ILE A 184 -2.10 27.53 6.23
C ILE A 184 -1.90 26.07 6.66
N ALA A 185 -2.96 25.40 7.14
CA ALA A 185 -2.89 23.99 7.51
C ALA A 185 -2.52 23.12 6.30
N ALA A 186 -3.12 23.35 5.13
CA ALA A 186 -2.79 22.62 3.90
C ALA A 186 -1.32 22.80 3.51
N VAL A 187 -0.78 24.04 3.59
CA VAL A 187 0.64 24.31 3.38
C VAL A 187 1.50 23.55 4.41
N ALA A 188 1.17 23.63 5.70
CA ALA A 188 1.93 22.98 6.75
C ALA A 188 1.97 21.45 6.60
N PHE A 189 0.83 20.82 6.29
CA PHE A 189 0.77 19.39 6.00
C PHE A 189 1.58 19.02 4.76
N THR A 190 1.53 19.82 3.70
CA THR A 190 2.30 19.57 2.47
C THR A 190 3.80 19.68 2.72
N VAL A 191 4.23 20.70 3.46
CA VAL A 191 5.64 20.87 3.87
C VAL A 191 6.09 19.72 4.76
N ALA A 192 5.26 19.30 5.73
CA ALA A 192 5.55 18.14 6.57
C ALA A 192 5.69 16.86 5.74
N ALA A 193 4.84 16.66 4.72
CA ALA A 193 4.93 15.54 3.79
C ALA A 193 6.25 15.57 3.00
N MET A 194 6.64 16.72 2.46
CA MET A 194 7.90 16.90 1.73
C MET A 194 9.11 16.63 2.64
N ILE A 195 9.13 17.21 3.85
CA ILE A 195 10.19 16.97 4.83
C ILE A 195 10.27 15.48 5.14
N TRP A 196 9.14 14.83 5.43
CA TRP A 196 9.11 13.40 5.68
C TRP A 196 9.67 12.60 4.51
N GLN A 197 9.37 12.95 3.26
CA GLN A 197 9.93 12.24 2.10
C GLN A 197 11.46 12.38 2.01
N LEU A 198 11.98 13.58 2.28
CA LEU A 198 13.42 13.90 2.25
C LEU A 198 14.20 13.34 3.44
N THR A 199 13.54 13.08 4.58
CA THR A 199 14.19 12.57 5.78
C THR A 199 14.87 11.21 5.53
N PRO A 200 16.15 11.05 5.90
CA PRO A 200 16.89 9.79 5.81
C PRO A 200 16.22 8.63 6.56
N TYR A 201 16.49 7.39 6.13
CA TYR A 201 15.86 6.19 6.69
C TYR A 201 16.14 6.00 8.19
N ASN A 202 17.39 6.22 8.62
CA ASN A 202 17.81 6.14 10.02
C ASN A 202 17.02 7.10 10.93
N TRP A 203 16.72 8.31 10.46
CA TRP A 203 15.92 9.27 11.22
C TRP A 203 14.45 8.90 11.25
N LYS A 204 13.90 8.42 10.12
CA LYS A 204 12.54 7.87 10.08
C LYS A 204 12.37 6.71 11.05
N GLN A 205 13.38 5.85 11.16
CA GLN A 205 13.37 4.72 12.08
C GLN A 205 13.40 5.21 13.52
N ALA A 206 14.30 6.14 13.89
CA ALA A 206 14.34 6.73 15.22
C ALA A 206 13.00 7.38 15.63
N ILE A 207 12.33 8.09 14.71
CA ILE A 207 11.00 8.69 14.97
C ILE A 207 9.95 7.58 15.17
N LYS A 208 9.97 6.53 14.35
CA LYS A 208 9.05 5.40 14.50
C LYS A 208 9.25 4.70 15.83
N ASP A 209 10.50 4.48 16.24
CA ASP A 209 10.83 3.80 17.49
C ASP A 209 10.40 4.66 18.69
N PHE A 210 10.65 5.98 18.65
CA PHE A 210 10.16 6.92 19.67
C PHE A 210 8.63 6.90 19.82
N LEU A 211 7.90 6.79 18.71
CA LEU A 211 6.44 6.71 18.70
C LEU A 211 5.89 5.30 18.95
N HIS A 212 6.74 4.32 19.25
CA HIS A 212 6.37 2.90 19.37
C HIS A 212 5.66 2.35 18.11
N LEU A 213 5.99 2.94 16.95
CA LEU A 213 5.55 2.52 15.63
C LEU A 213 6.63 1.69 14.92
N GLY A 214 7.78 1.44 15.55
CA GLY A 214 8.79 0.52 15.03
C GLY A 214 8.18 -0.87 14.79
N LYS A 215 8.61 -1.55 13.71
CA LYS A 215 8.28 -2.97 13.57
C LYS A 215 9.03 -3.71 14.70
N PRO A 216 8.36 -4.56 15.49
CA PRO A 216 9.04 -5.27 16.57
C PRO A 216 10.19 -6.10 16.00
N GLU A 217 11.34 -6.09 16.68
CA GLU A 217 12.47 -6.94 16.31
C GLU A 217 12.03 -8.41 16.37
N LEU A 218 12.50 -9.19 15.40
CA LEU A 218 12.08 -10.58 15.18
C LEU A 218 12.45 -11.55 16.33
N THR A 219 13.06 -11.04 17.40
CA THR A 219 13.77 -11.80 18.44
C THR A 219 12.91 -12.11 19.68
N GLU A 220 11.74 -11.49 19.87
CA GLU A 220 11.05 -11.49 21.18
C GLU A 220 9.67 -12.17 21.25
N GLN A 221 9.44 -13.28 20.53
CA GLN A 221 8.29 -14.14 20.85
C GLN A 221 8.66 -15.63 20.84
N PRO A 222 8.32 -16.39 21.90
CA PRO A 222 8.55 -17.82 21.95
C PRO A 222 7.74 -18.52 20.86
N VAL A 223 8.41 -19.43 20.15
CA VAL A 223 7.89 -20.22 19.02
C VAL A 223 6.75 -21.17 19.43
N ASP A 224 6.60 -21.41 20.73
CA ASP A 224 5.76 -22.49 21.28
C ASP A 224 4.24 -22.20 21.27
N GLU A 225 3.78 -20.94 21.27
CA GLU A 225 2.33 -20.65 21.23
C GLU A 225 1.72 -20.78 19.81
N HIS A 226 2.50 -20.57 18.75
CA HIS A 226 1.97 -20.52 17.37
C HIS A 226 1.89 -21.88 16.68
N VAL A 227 2.71 -22.86 17.10
CA VAL A 227 2.59 -24.25 16.61
C VAL A 227 1.32 -24.89 17.18
N SER A 228 0.96 -24.55 18.43
CA SER A 228 -0.22 -25.09 19.09
C SER A 228 -1.53 -24.59 18.45
N GLU A 229 -1.60 -23.33 17.98
CA GLU A 229 -2.82 -22.80 17.33
C GLU A 229 -3.06 -23.27 15.88
N LEU A 230 -2.01 -23.68 15.15
CA LEU A 230 -2.19 -24.35 13.85
C LEU A 230 -2.76 -25.77 14.00
N VAL A 231 -2.51 -26.40 15.15
CA VAL A 231 -3.07 -27.70 15.54
C VAL A 231 -4.45 -27.54 16.18
N ASP A 232 -4.66 -26.57 17.08
CA ASP A 232 -5.97 -26.30 17.70
C ASP A 232 -7.01 -25.77 16.69
N GLY A 233 -6.59 -25.03 15.66
CA GLY A 233 -7.46 -24.67 14.54
C GLY A 233 -7.90 -25.85 13.66
N ALA A 234 -7.18 -26.98 13.74
CA ALA A 234 -7.50 -28.23 13.06
C ALA A 234 -8.31 -29.20 13.95
N GLU A 235 -8.09 -29.20 15.27
CA GLU A 235 -8.79 -30.11 16.19
C GLU A 235 -10.13 -29.57 16.72
N VAL A 236 -10.35 -28.25 16.73
CA VAL A 236 -11.64 -27.67 17.21
C VAL A 236 -12.78 -27.75 16.17
N ASN A 237 -12.51 -28.16 14.92
CA ASN A 237 -13.53 -28.16 13.85
C ASN A 237 -14.06 -29.54 13.39
N LEU A 238 -13.92 -30.58 14.20
CA LEU A 238 -14.66 -31.84 13.99
C LEU A 238 -16.00 -31.91 14.73
N SER A 239 -16.33 -30.91 15.56
CA SER A 239 -17.60 -30.84 16.27
C SER A 239 -18.27 -29.48 16.13
N GLY A 240 -19.09 -29.35 15.08
CA GLY A 240 -20.33 -28.59 15.17
C GLY A 240 -20.24 -27.06 15.13
N LYS A 241 -19.76 -26.51 14.02
CA LYS A 241 -20.37 -25.41 13.24
C LYS A 241 -19.31 -24.89 12.25
N PRO A 242 -19.58 -24.88 10.93
CA PRO A 242 -18.67 -24.23 10.01
C PRO A 242 -18.75 -22.72 10.33
N GLU A 243 -17.69 -22.15 10.88
CA GLU A 243 -17.52 -20.70 10.82
C GLU A 243 -17.38 -20.32 9.34
N HIS A 244 -18.53 -20.11 8.70
CA HIS A 244 -18.75 -19.62 7.35
C HIS A 244 -18.32 -18.15 7.20
N TYR A 245 -17.29 -17.70 7.92
CA TYR A 245 -16.66 -16.44 7.59
C TYR A 245 -15.72 -16.73 6.43
N THR A 246 -16.20 -16.41 5.23
CA THR A 246 -15.38 -16.21 4.03
C THR A 246 -14.42 -15.07 4.33
N ARG A 247 -13.35 -15.35 5.08
CA ARG A 247 -12.40 -14.33 5.56
C ARG A 247 -11.71 -13.71 4.35
N LEU A 248 -11.68 -12.38 4.31
CA LEU A 248 -11.21 -11.60 3.17
C LEU A 248 -9.68 -11.49 3.14
N PHE A 249 -9.00 -11.70 4.27
CA PHE A 249 -7.56 -11.48 4.43
C PHE A 249 -6.87 -12.64 5.16
N SER A 250 -5.60 -12.86 4.81
CA SER A 250 -4.73 -13.83 5.50
C SER A 250 -4.26 -13.26 6.83
N HIS A 251 -4.34 -14.10 7.86
CA HIS A 251 -3.94 -13.78 9.23
C HIS A 251 -2.42 -13.82 9.45
N THR A 252 -1.70 -14.52 8.57
CA THR A 252 -0.33 -14.96 8.85
C THR A 252 0.59 -14.64 7.68
N ASP A 253 1.67 -13.93 7.97
CA ASP A 253 2.80 -13.83 7.04
C ASP A 253 3.73 -15.05 7.21
N TYR A 254 3.46 -16.10 6.42
CA TYR A 254 4.24 -17.34 6.41
C TYR A 254 5.75 -17.10 6.24
N GLY A 255 6.15 -16.08 5.47
CA GLY A 255 7.55 -15.74 5.25
C GLY A 255 8.23 -15.19 6.51
N THR A 256 7.51 -14.42 7.30
CA THR A 256 7.99 -13.89 8.58
C THR A 256 8.17 -15.00 9.62
N GLN A 257 7.29 -16.01 9.64
CA GLN A 257 7.43 -17.17 10.54
C GLN A 257 8.61 -18.07 10.15
N VAL A 258 8.76 -18.41 8.86
CA VAL A 258 9.87 -19.23 8.37
C VAL A 258 11.25 -18.61 8.65
N ARG A 259 11.35 -17.27 8.68
CA ARG A 259 12.59 -16.58 9.05
C ARG A 259 13.04 -16.91 10.47
N ARG A 260 12.09 -17.06 11.41
CA ARG A 260 12.33 -17.35 12.84
C ARG A 260 12.70 -18.81 13.10
N MET A 261 12.32 -19.72 12.21
CA MET A 261 12.47 -21.17 12.41
C MET A 261 13.79 -21.71 11.88
N ASN A 262 14.31 -22.78 12.48
CA ASN A 262 15.41 -23.52 11.88
C ASN A 262 14.99 -24.14 10.53
N PRO A 263 15.92 -24.48 9.61
CA PRO A 263 15.56 -25.06 8.32
C PRO A 263 14.65 -26.28 8.40
N ASP A 264 14.86 -27.18 9.36
CA ASP A 264 14.03 -28.39 9.51
C ASP A 264 12.64 -28.10 10.10
N GLU A 265 12.57 -27.20 11.08
CA GLU A 265 11.31 -26.70 11.64
C GLU A 265 10.49 -25.95 10.59
N GLY A 266 11.14 -25.05 9.83
CA GLY A 266 10.51 -24.27 8.78
C GLY A 266 9.98 -25.14 7.64
N LYS A 267 10.69 -26.23 7.29
CA LYS A 267 10.21 -27.23 6.33
C LYS A 267 8.92 -27.91 6.84
N THR A 268 8.97 -28.42 8.07
CA THR A 268 7.83 -29.12 8.69
C THR A 268 6.60 -28.22 8.79
N TYR A 269 6.80 -26.96 9.21
CA TYR A 269 5.76 -25.94 9.26
C TYR A 269 5.14 -25.66 7.88
N LEU A 270 5.96 -25.47 6.85
CA LEU A 270 5.48 -25.22 5.48
C LEU A 270 4.73 -26.43 4.92
N GLU A 271 5.21 -27.66 5.15
CA GLU A 271 4.53 -28.88 4.74
C GLU A 271 3.15 -29.01 5.39
N GLN A 272 3.03 -28.74 6.70
CA GLN A 272 1.76 -28.74 7.41
C GLN A 272 0.81 -27.66 6.86
N ALA A 273 1.29 -26.43 6.68
CA ALA A 273 0.49 -25.32 6.17
C ALA A 273 -0.04 -25.60 4.75
N ILE A 274 0.82 -26.11 3.86
CA ILE A 274 0.45 -26.47 2.49
C ILE A 274 -0.56 -27.63 2.49
N ASN A 275 -0.31 -28.71 3.24
CA ASN A 275 -1.22 -29.85 3.32
C ASN A 275 -2.61 -29.45 3.86
N ASN A 276 -2.65 -28.66 4.93
CA ASN A 276 -3.90 -28.14 5.49
C ASN A 276 -4.68 -27.32 4.46
N LYS A 277 -3.98 -26.54 3.62
CA LYS A 277 -4.61 -25.78 2.55
C LYS A 277 -5.17 -26.65 1.44
N ILE A 278 -4.42 -27.68 1.01
CA ILE A 278 -4.87 -28.66 0.02
C ILE A 278 -6.11 -29.40 0.52
N ILE A 279 -6.14 -29.80 1.80
CA ILE A 279 -7.31 -30.46 2.42
C ILE A 279 -8.53 -29.53 2.37
N ARG A 280 -8.39 -28.26 2.77
CA ARG A 280 -9.49 -27.28 2.73
C ARG A 280 -10.03 -27.04 1.31
N LEU A 281 -9.15 -27.00 0.30
CA LEU A 281 -9.58 -26.87 -1.10
C LEU A 281 -10.28 -28.14 -1.60
N ASN A 282 -9.81 -29.33 -1.19
CA ASN A 282 -10.43 -30.60 -1.55
C ASN A 282 -11.78 -30.86 -0.86
N VAL A 283 -12.04 -30.29 0.32
CA VAL A 283 -13.37 -30.40 0.96
C VAL A 283 -14.46 -29.76 0.10
N ASN A 284 -14.12 -28.74 -0.70
CA ASN A 284 -15.03 -28.05 -1.61
C ASN A 284 -14.95 -28.56 -3.07
N LYS A 285 -14.51 -29.81 -3.28
CA LYS A 285 -14.21 -30.37 -4.61
C LYS A 285 -15.34 -30.25 -5.64
N SER A 286 -16.59 -30.27 -5.18
CA SER A 286 -17.79 -30.20 -6.03
C SER A 286 -17.99 -28.85 -6.72
N HIS A 287 -17.27 -27.79 -6.30
CA HIS A 287 -17.38 -26.43 -6.84
C HIS A 287 -16.01 -25.81 -7.16
N LEU A 288 -15.01 -26.63 -7.53
CA LEU A 288 -13.69 -26.11 -7.89
C LEU A 288 -13.77 -25.29 -9.18
N ASP A 289 -13.61 -23.97 -9.04
CA ASP A 289 -13.34 -23.06 -10.15
C ASP A 289 -11.91 -23.27 -10.68
N GLU A 290 -11.63 -22.83 -11.92
CA GLU A 290 -10.32 -22.93 -12.57
C GLU A 290 -9.20 -22.36 -11.68
N LYS A 291 -9.51 -21.27 -10.97
CA LYS A 291 -8.60 -20.65 -10.00
C LYS A 291 -8.23 -21.59 -8.86
N ASP A 292 -9.17 -22.38 -8.33
CA ASP A 292 -8.92 -23.28 -7.22
C ASP A 292 -8.16 -24.54 -7.66
N GLN A 293 -8.35 -24.98 -8.92
CA GLN A 293 -7.51 -26.00 -9.53
C GLN A 293 -6.05 -25.53 -9.66
N GLN A 294 -5.81 -24.33 -10.20
CA GLN A 294 -4.45 -23.78 -10.28
C GLN A 294 -3.79 -23.62 -8.90
N LYS A 295 -4.56 -23.25 -7.87
CA LYS A 295 -4.03 -23.19 -6.49
C LYS A 295 -3.60 -24.56 -5.99
N MET A 296 -4.42 -25.60 -6.23
CA MET A 296 -4.08 -26.97 -5.83
C MET A 296 -2.81 -27.44 -6.53
N ASP A 297 -2.72 -27.26 -7.85
CA ASP A 297 -1.55 -27.69 -8.63
C ASP A 297 -0.27 -26.99 -8.16
N LEU A 298 -0.33 -25.68 -7.88
CA LEU A 298 0.80 -24.94 -7.33
C LEU A 298 1.19 -25.46 -5.94
N LEU A 299 0.23 -25.67 -5.04
CA LEU A 299 0.49 -26.16 -3.69
C LEU A 299 1.13 -27.56 -3.70
N THR A 300 0.65 -28.47 -4.55
CA THR A 300 1.26 -29.80 -4.74
C THR A 300 2.70 -29.68 -5.23
N ARG A 301 2.94 -28.82 -6.23
CA ARG A 301 4.29 -28.59 -6.75
C ARG A 301 5.24 -27.94 -5.73
N LEU A 302 4.75 -27.07 -4.87
CA LEU A 302 5.53 -26.51 -3.76
C LEU A 302 5.92 -27.60 -2.76
N LEU A 303 5.01 -28.53 -2.47
CA LEU A 303 5.27 -29.65 -1.57
C LEU A 303 6.33 -30.59 -2.15
N ASP A 304 6.28 -30.89 -3.45
CA ASP A 304 7.31 -31.69 -4.12
C ASP A 304 8.67 -30.96 -4.12
N SER A 305 8.67 -29.65 -4.32
CA SER A 305 9.87 -28.82 -4.27
C SER A 305 10.53 -28.75 -2.88
N LEU A 306 9.75 -28.80 -1.79
CA LEU A 306 10.27 -28.94 -0.43
C LEU A 306 10.95 -30.31 -0.18
N LYS A 307 10.52 -31.36 -0.88
CA LYS A 307 11.14 -32.69 -0.82
C LYS A 307 12.42 -32.76 -1.66
N ASP A 308 12.35 -32.29 -2.91
CA ASP A 308 13.41 -32.44 -3.90
C ASP A 308 14.45 -31.30 -3.89
N LYS A 309 14.27 -30.29 -3.01
CA LYS A 309 15.08 -29.05 -2.93
C LYS A 309 15.22 -28.32 -4.29
N LYS A 310 14.24 -28.48 -5.18
CA LYS A 310 14.28 -27.88 -6.51
C LYS A 310 13.84 -26.42 -6.43
N ILE A 311 14.73 -25.50 -6.80
CA ILE A 311 14.42 -24.06 -6.84
C ILE A 311 13.32 -23.81 -7.87
N ILE A 312 12.28 -23.07 -7.49
CA ILE A 312 11.17 -22.70 -8.38
C ILE A 312 11.29 -21.23 -8.78
N SER A 313 11.28 -20.95 -10.09
CA SER A 313 11.23 -19.59 -10.61
C SER A 313 9.82 -19.01 -10.49
N ARG A 314 9.70 -17.79 -9.94
CA ARG A 314 8.43 -17.05 -9.88
C ARG A 314 7.86 -16.73 -11.26
N GLU A 315 8.73 -16.45 -12.25
CA GLU A 315 8.31 -16.09 -13.60
C GLU A 315 7.62 -17.27 -14.31
N ASP A 316 8.15 -18.48 -14.10
CA ASP A 316 7.56 -19.71 -14.63
C ASP A 316 6.18 -19.97 -14.01
N LEU A 317 6.04 -19.74 -12.70
CA LEU A 317 4.77 -19.94 -12.01
C LEU A 317 3.73 -18.88 -12.34
N LEU A 318 4.13 -17.62 -12.54
CA LEU A 318 3.22 -16.56 -13.00
C LEU A 318 2.64 -16.88 -14.38
N THR A 319 3.43 -17.54 -15.23
CA THR A 319 3.00 -17.95 -16.57
C THR A 319 2.07 -19.18 -16.51
N GLN A 320 2.38 -20.15 -15.64
CA GLN A 320 1.67 -21.42 -15.57
C GLN A 320 0.41 -21.38 -14.69
N TYR A 321 0.40 -20.54 -13.65
CA TYR A 321 -0.70 -20.44 -12.67
C TYR A 321 -1.09 -18.97 -12.40
N PRO A 322 -1.44 -18.19 -13.44
CA PRO A 322 -1.66 -16.75 -13.31
C PRO A 322 -2.78 -16.38 -12.33
N LEU A 323 -3.81 -17.22 -12.20
CA LEU A 323 -4.98 -16.93 -11.34
C LEU A 323 -4.65 -17.05 -9.84
N VAL A 324 -3.59 -17.77 -9.49
CA VAL A 324 -3.17 -17.96 -8.09
C VAL A 324 -2.60 -16.67 -7.49
N PHE A 325 -1.96 -15.86 -8.35
CA PHE A 325 -1.37 -14.58 -7.97
C PHE A 325 -2.37 -13.41 -8.07
N GLN A 326 -3.62 -13.68 -8.47
CA GLN A 326 -4.70 -12.69 -8.44
C GLN A 326 -5.50 -12.80 -7.13
N SER A 327 -5.47 -11.75 -6.32
CA SER A 327 -6.33 -11.61 -5.14
C SER A 327 -6.97 -10.24 -5.14
N PHE A 328 -8.29 -10.20 -5.29
CA PHE A 328 -8.99 -8.92 -5.33
C PHE A 328 -8.94 -8.22 -3.96
N TRP A 329 -9.16 -8.95 -2.87
CA TRP A 329 -9.23 -8.33 -1.54
C TRP A 329 -7.87 -8.18 -0.87
N ALA A 330 -6.92 -9.09 -1.09
CA ALA A 330 -5.63 -9.07 -0.41
C ALA A 330 -4.50 -8.53 -1.30
N GLU A 331 -3.48 -7.93 -0.66
CA GLU A 331 -2.26 -7.49 -1.34
C GLU A 331 -1.51 -8.67 -1.97
N LYS A 332 -1.48 -9.80 -1.25
CA LYS A 332 -1.00 -11.10 -1.73
C LYS A 332 -2.01 -12.18 -1.36
N GLY A 333 -2.23 -13.13 -2.26
CA GLY A 333 -3.04 -14.31 -1.95
C GLY A 333 -2.32 -15.20 -0.92
N GLU A 334 -3.07 -15.97 -0.13
CA GLU A 334 -2.49 -16.91 0.84
C GLU A 334 -1.53 -17.93 0.19
N VAL A 335 -1.88 -18.43 -1.01
CA VAL A 335 -1.03 -19.35 -1.78
C VAL A 335 0.23 -18.63 -2.30
N GLU A 336 0.12 -17.36 -2.68
CA GLU A 336 1.28 -16.53 -3.05
C GLU A 336 2.20 -16.28 -1.85
N GLN A 337 1.64 -16.06 -0.65
CA GLN A 337 2.41 -15.94 0.59
C GLN A 337 3.14 -17.24 0.94
N LEU A 338 2.50 -18.39 0.77
CA LEU A 338 3.15 -19.71 0.93
C LEU A 338 4.27 -19.92 -0.08
N PHE A 339 4.07 -19.53 -1.35
CA PHE A 339 5.14 -19.57 -2.36
C PHE A 339 6.34 -18.70 -1.96
N ASP A 340 6.10 -17.45 -1.55
CA ASP A 340 7.15 -16.54 -1.10
C ASP A 340 7.89 -17.12 0.13
N ALA A 341 7.19 -17.79 1.04
CA ALA A 341 7.76 -18.44 2.22
C ALA A 341 8.62 -19.67 1.88
N VAL A 342 8.18 -20.51 0.93
CA VAL A 342 8.97 -21.64 0.41
C VAL A 342 10.24 -21.14 -0.27
N SER A 343 10.16 -20.06 -1.06
CA SER A 343 11.32 -19.45 -1.71
C SER A 343 12.33 -18.94 -0.67
N LEU A 344 11.86 -18.25 0.37
CA LEU A 344 12.70 -17.80 1.49
C LEU A 344 13.37 -18.95 2.24
N TRP A 345 12.66 -20.07 2.43
CA TRP A 345 13.23 -21.27 3.03
C TRP A 345 14.34 -21.87 2.15
N GLN A 346 14.12 -21.97 0.84
CA GLN A 346 15.12 -22.49 -0.11
C GLN A 346 16.39 -21.64 -0.12
N ASP A 347 16.26 -20.32 -0.07
CA ASP A 347 17.40 -19.40 0.05
C ASP A 347 18.19 -19.67 1.35
N LYS A 348 17.49 -19.86 2.46
CA LYS A 348 18.10 -20.15 3.78
C LYS A 348 18.85 -21.50 3.79
N VAL A 349 18.29 -22.54 3.16
CA VAL A 349 18.95 -23.84 3.02
C VAL A 349 20.18 -23.75 2.12
N SER A 350 20.09 -22.98 1.03
CA SER A 350 21.20 -22.80 0.07
C SER A 350 22.38 -22.05 0.69
N LEU A 351 22.11 -21.03 1.52
CA LEU A 351 23.12 -20.27 2.26
C LEU A 351 23.81 -21.10 3.35
N ASN A 352 23.09 -22.00 4.02
CA ASN A 352 23.65 -22.93 5.02
C ASN A 352 24.46 -24.09 4.41
N HIS A 353 24.53 -24.21 3.08
CA HIS A 353 25.39 -25.15 2.36
C HIS A 353 26.68 -24.52 1.82
N ILE A 354 27.01 -23.28 2.19
CA ILE A 354 28.38 -22.76 2.02
C ILE A 354 29.22 -23.34 3.16
N PRO A 355 30.14 -24.30 2.90
CA PRO A 355 31.05 -24.75 3.94
C PRO A 355 31.88 -23.54 4.39
N VAL A 356 31.83 -23.22 5.68
CA VAL A 356 32.86 -22.44 6.33
C VAL A 356 34.16 -23.23 6.13
N GLN A 357 34.96 -22.85 5.14
CA GLN A 357 36.35 -23.26 5.10
C GLN A 357 37.00 -22.71 6.36
N SER A 358 37.12 -23.58 7.35
CA SER A 358 37.94 -23.37 8.53
C SER A 358 39.37 -23.13 8.07
N ASN A 359 39.75 -21.87 7.89
CA ASN A 359 41.16 -21.48 7.84
C ASN A 359 41.74 -21.63 9.25
N TYR A 360 42.02 -22.87 9.61
CA TYR A 360 42.98 -23.21 10.64
C TYR A 360 43.95 -24.21 10.03
N SER A 361 45.24 -23.99 10.31
CA SER A 361 46.39 -24.83 9.95
C SER A 361 47.00 -24.57 8.58
N GLN A 362 47.80 -23.51 8.45
CA GLN A 362 49.16 -23.56 7.89
C GLN A 362 49.77 -22.14 7.86
N ALA A 363 50.30 -21.73 9.01
CA ALA A 363 51.34 -20.70 9.09
C ALA A 363 52.25 -21.07 10.26
N LEU A 364 53.01 -22.14 10.06
CA LEU A 364 54.15 -22.50 10.88
C LEU A 364 55.30 -22.89 9.95
N ASN A 365 56.43 -22.24 10.22
CA ASN A 365 57.79 -22.42 9.70
C ASN A 365 58.19 -21.54 8.49
N PRO A 366 59.39 -20.94 8.58
CA PRO A 366 59.90 -20.08 9.64
C PRO A 366 60.16 -18.63 9.17
#